data_AF-A0A947A1H1-F1
#
_entry.id   AF-A0A947A1H1-F1
#
_cell.length_a   1.000
_cell.length_b   1.000
_cell.length_c   1.000
_cell.angle_alpha   90.00
_cell.angle_beta   90.00
_cell.angle_gamma   90.00
#
_symmetry.space_group_name_H-M   'P 1'
#
loop_
_entity.id
_entity.type
_entity.pdbx_description
1 polymer ?
#
loop_
_entity_poly.entity_id
_entity_poly.type
_entity_poly.pdbx_seq_one_letter_code
_entity_poly.pdbx_strand_id
1 'polypeptide(L)'
;MILVKKYAALFLSLMLFVNCKEKGTTTETGMPEGAIEIVEDGIRIRADQFKSSGMALGFADTIMVREEVNTQGYIDVPPENRAVISAPMPGFIKHAPLIVGDKVRKGQRVIVLENPDFVALQQEFLEAAAQQDYLRAEYERQKTLFAEQVTSRKNYMKAESEYRKNDAKISSLKAQLGLLRVDTDRLLAEGIRPNLNLIAPIAGSVTDVKVSLGMYTPPNQALLEIINTEHLHLELGIFEGDAIKIKIGQPIHFYLPENPGQVFDGEVYK
;
A
#
# COMPACT_ATOMS: atom_id res chain seq x y z
N MET A 1 11.46 -12.03 52.81
CA MET A 1 10.66 -11.48 53.93
C MET A 1 9.22 -11.93 53.69
N ILE A 2 8.77 -13.13 54.12
CA ILE A 2 8.31 -13.52 55.48
C ILE A 2 7.37 -12.43 56.07
N LEU A 3 6.12 -12.60 56.48
CA LEU A 3 5.32 -13.63 57.20
C LEU A 3 3.83 -13.49 56.75
N VAL A 4 2.92 -14.49 56.68
CA VAL A 4 2.49 -15.60 57.58
C VAL A 4 1.47 -15.20 58.68
N LYS A 5 0.39 -16.02 58.79
CA LYS A 5 -0.65 -16.24 59.86
C LYS A 5 -1.93 -15.37 59.76
N LYS A 6 -3.17 -15.87 59.59
CA LYS A 6 -3.91 -17.05 60.11
C LYS A 6 -3.76 -17.25 61.63
N TYR A 7 -4.77 -16.88 62.41
CA TYR A 7 -5.32 -17.52 63.64
C TYR A 7 -6.54 -16.68 64.05
N ALA A 8 -7.77 -17.19 64.03
CA ALA A 8 -8.36 -18.18 64.93
C ALA A 8 -9.07 -17.53 66.13
N ALA A 9 -10.36 -17.86 66.20
CA ALA A 9 -11.05 -18.35 67.38
C ALA A 9 -11.16 -17.44 68.63
N LEU A 10 -12.44 -17.19 68.96
CA LEU A 10 -13.04 -17.58 70.25
C LEU A 10 -12.87 -16.61 71.43
N PHE A 11 -13.97 -15.97 71.82
CA PHE A 11 -14.32 -15.52 73.18
C PHE A 11 -15.84 -15.24 73.15
N LEU A 12 -16.75 -16.08 73.67
CA LEU A 12 -16.97 -16.57 75.05
C LEU A 12 -17.17 -15.42 76.05
N SER A 13 -18.40 -15.25 76.56
CA SER A 13 -18.79 -14.61 77.85
C SER A 13 -20.13 -13.86 77.68
N LEU A 14 -21.14 -13.88 78.54
CA LEU A 14 -21.43 -14.55 79.82
C LEU A 14 -22.74 -13.89 80.34
N MET A 15 -23.73 -14.68 80.77
CA MET A 15 -24.76 -14.37 81.80
C MET A 15 -25.72 -13.18 81.60
N LEU A 16 -26.96 -13.10 82.12
CA LEU A 16 -27.92 -13.86 82.94
C LEU A 16 -29.24 -13.07 82.73
N PHE A 17 -30.44 -13.63 82.69
CA PHE A 17 -31.25 -13.91 83.88
C PHE A 17 -32.49 -14.74 83.51
N VAL A 18 -32.85 -15.56 84.48
CA VAL A 18 -34.03 -16.44 84.64
C VAL A 18 -35.29 -15.61 84.92
N ASN A 19 -36.47 -15.95 84.35
CA ASN A 19 -37.67 -16.25 85.16
C ASN A 19 -38.91 -16.86 84.43
N CYS A 20 -39.52 -17.83 85.11
CA CYS A 20 -40.91 -18.33 85.17
C CYS A 20 -41.90 -18.31 83.97
N LYS A 21 -42.15 -19.51 83.44
CA LYS A 21 -43.37 -20.35 83.64
C LYS A 21 -44.76 -19.69 83.59
N GLU A 22 -45.53 -19.95 82.52
CA GLU A 22 -46.93 -20.43 82.61
C GLU A 22 -47.48 -21.03 81.29
N LYS A 23 -48.50 -21.89 81.45
CA LYS A 23 -49.12 -22.81 80.48
C LYS A 23 -49.86 -22.11 79.33
N GLY A 24 -49.98 -22.78 78.18
CA GLY A 24 -51.11 -22.58 77.28
C GLY A 24 -50.88 -23.00 75.82
N THR A 25 -51.34 -24.21 75.50
CA THR A 25 -52.08 -24.62 74.28
C THR A 25 -51.57 -24.27 72.87
N THR A 26 -51.46 -25.34 72.09
CA THR A 26 -51.32 -25.47 70.63
C THR A 26 -52.11 -24.45 69.82
N THR A 27 -51.43 -23.82 68.86
CA THR A 27 -52.06 -23.40 67.59
C THR A 27 -51.05 -23.50 66.46
N GLU A 28 -51.31 -24.42 65.55
CA GLU A 28 -50.74 -24.42 64.20
C GLU A 28 -51.14 -23.11 63.52
N THR A 29 -50.19 -22.46 62.85
CA THR A 29 -50.53 -21.45 61.84
C THR A 29 -49.51 -21.53 60.73
N GLY A 30 -49.99 -22.04 59.59
CA GLY A 30 -49.23 -22.32 58.39
C GLY A 30 -48.54 -21.08 57.81
N MET A 31 -47.40 -21.35 57.18
CA MET A 31 -46.72 -20.42 56.28
C MET A 31 -47.63 -20.12 55.09
N PRO A 32 -47.85 -18.85 54.71
CA PRO A 32 -48.64 -18.51 53.53
C PRO A 32 -47.94 -18.94 52.24
N GLU A 33 -48.73 -19.59 51.38
CA GLU A 33 -48.40 -19.94 50.00
C GLU A 33 -48.17 -18.66 49.18
N GLY A 34 -47.01 -18.59 48.50
CA GLY A 34 -46.84 -17.72 47.33
C GLY A 34 -45.82 -16.58 47.43
N ALA A 35 -45.09 -16.39 48.52
CA ALA A 35 -44.06 -15.34 48.57
C ALA A 35 -42.71 -15.83 48.02
N ILE A 36 -42.21 -15.16 46.97
CA ILE A 36 -40.80 -15.16 46.57
C ILE A 36 -40.12 -14.08 47.41
N GLU A 37 -39.18 -14.45 48.28
CA GLU A 37 -38.38 -13.46 49.01
C GLU A 37 -37.25 -12.94 48.11
N ILE A 38 -37.31 -11.65 47.78
CA ILE A 38 -36.21 -10.94 47.14
C ILE A 38 -35.25 -10.51 48.26
N VAL A 39 -34.06 -11.10 48.29
CA VAL A 39 -32.97 -10.73 49.21
C VAL A 39 -31.93 -9.95 48.39
N GLU A 40 -31.18 -9.03 49.00
CA GLU A 40 -30.22 -8.15 48.30
C GLU A 40 -29.25 -8.88 47.35
N ASP A 41 -28.91 -10.15 47.63
CA ASP A 41 -27.97 -10.97 46.83
C ASP A 41 -28.65 -12.06 45.96
N GLY A 42 -29.97 -12.03 45.78
CA GLY A 42 -30.65 -12.89 44.81
C GLY A 42 -32.04 -13.40 45.21
N ILE A 43 -32.62 -14.20 44.32
CA ILE A 43 -33.98 -14.75 44.44
C ILE A 43 -33.92 -16.13 45.11
N ARG A 44 -34.65 -16.30 46.22
CA ARG A 44 -34.80 -17.60 46.89
C ARG A 44 -36.12 -18.28 46.48
N ILE A 45 -36.04 -19.49 45.96
CA ILE A 45 -37.19 -20.28 45.52
C ILE A 45 -37.28 -21.55 46.38
N ARG A 46 -38.50 -21.93 46.78
CA ARG A 46 -38.74 -23.16 47.55
C ARG A 46 -38.69 -24.41 46.66
N ALA A 47 -38.31 -25.56 47.23
CA ALA A 47 -38.06 -26.79 46.48
C ALA A 47 -39.31 -27.39 45.79
N ASP A 48 -40.49 -27.13 46.35
CA ASP A 48 -41.80 -27.45 45.78
C ASP A 48 -42.09 -26.60 44.53
N GLN A 49 -41.81 -25.30 44.58
CA GLN A 49 -41.90 -24.39 43.44
C GLN A 49 -40.89 -24.72 42.34
N PHE A 50 -39.66 -25.12 42.68
CA PHE A 50 -38.64 -25.52 41.71
C PHE A 50 -39.07 -26.73 40.87
N LYS A 51 -39.69 -27.74 41.52
CA LYS A 51 -40.16 -28.95 40.84
C LYS A 51 -41.45 -28.73 40.04
N SER A 52 -42.41 -27.97 40.57
CA SER A 52 -43.69 -27.73 39.89
C SER A 52 -43.56 -26.83 38.66
N SER A 53 -42.55 -25.95 38.65
CA SER A 53 -42.24 -25.08 37.51
C SER A 53 -41.33 -25.74 36.47
N GLY A 54 -40.92 -27.00 36.65
CA GLY A 54 -40.09 -27.73 35.69
C GLY A 54 -38.67 -27.18 35.54
N MET A 55 -38.14 -26.51 36.56
CA MET A 55 -36.79 -25.95 36.51
C MET A 55 -35.74 -27.06 36.54
N ALA A 56 -34.70 -26.91 35.72
CA ALA A 56 -33.55 -27.81 35.66
C ALA A 56 -32.28 -27.01 35.93
N LEU A 57 -31.38 -27.56 36.75
CA LEU A 57 -30.04 -27.01 36.93
C LEU A 57 -29.15 -27.50 35.79
N GLY A 58 -28.60 -26.57 35.02
CA GLY A 58 -27.50 -26.83 34.09
C GLY A 58 -26.17 -26.50 34.74
N PHE A 59 -25.10 -27.20 34.32
CA PHE A 59 -23.73 -26.81 34.65
C PHE A 59 -23.20 -25.86 33.58
N ALA A 60 -22.38 -24.89 34.00
CA ALA A 60 -21.71 -24.00 33.05
C ALA A 60 -20.49 -24.70 32.47
N ASP A 61 -20.57 -25.10 31.20
CA ASP A 61 -19.43 -25.62 30.45
C ASP A 61 -18.69 -24.47 29.75
N THR A 62 -17.36 -24.47 29.86
CA THR A 62 -16.51 -23.56 29.10
C THR A 62 -16.18 -24.21 27.76
N ILE A 63 -16.82 -23.74 26.69
CA ILE A 63 -16.48 -24.12 25.32
C ILE A 63 -15.47 -23.13 24.73
N MET A 64 -14.53 -23.62 23.95
CA MET A 64 -13.73 -22.75 23.09
C MET A 64 -14.57 -22.35 21.87
N VAL A 65 -14.97 -21.09 21.81
CA VAL A 65 -15.61 -20.51 20.62
C VAL A 65 -14.53 -19.88 19.76
N ARG A 66 -14.48 -20.28 18.49
CA ARG A 66 -13.67 -19.56 17.49
C ARG A 66 -14.53 -18.44 16.94
N GLU A 67 -14.13 -17.20 17.20
CA GLU A 67 -14.75 -16.03 16.58
C GLU A 67 -14.12 -15.83 15.19
N GLU A 68 -14.94 -15.90 14.15
CA GLU A 68 -14.53 -15.69 12.77
C GLU A 68 -15.16 -14.40 12.26
N VAL A 69 -14.35 -13.56 11.59
CA VAL A 69 -14.82 -12.35 10.95
C VAL A 69 -15.00 -12.63 9.47
N ASN A 70 -16.24 -12.61 9.01
CA ASN A 70 -16.56 -12.78 7.60
C ASN A 70 -16.50 -11.44 6.89
N THR A 71 -15.72 -11.36 5.83
CA THR A 71 -15.55 -10.16 5.01
C THR A 71 -15.48 -10.54 3.54
N GLN A 72 -15.69 -9.54 2.68
CA GLN A 72 -15.57 -9.67 1.24
C GLN A 72 -14.46 -8.75 0.75
N GLY A 73 -13.85 -9.14 -0.35
CA GLY A 73 -12.70 -8.44 -0.90
C GLY A 73 -12.50 -8.77 -2.36
N TYR A 74 -11.41 -8.25 -2.91
CA TYR A 74 -10.97 -8.53 -4.26
C TYR A 74 -9.48 -8.82 -4.29
N ILE A 75 -9.06 -9.55 -5.31
CA ILE A 75 -7.64 -9.80 -5.56
C ILE A 75 -7.12 -8.63 -6.37
N ASP A 76 -6.06 -7.99 -5.88
CA ASP A 76 -5.36 -6.94 -6.60
C ASP A 76 -3.84 -7.13 -6.47
N VAL A 77 -3.10 -6.38 -7.26
CA VAL A 77 -1.66 -6.26 -7.16
C VAL A 77 -1.29 -4.99 -6.41
N PRO A 78 -0.25 -5.04 -5.56
CA PRO A 78 0.33 -3.85 -4.97
C PRO A 78 0.69 -2.80 -6.03
N PRO A 79 0.61 -1.49 -5.73
CA PRO A 79 0.98 -0.44 -6.67
C PRO A 79 2.42 -0.55 -7.20
N GLU A 80 3.34 -1.15 -6.45
CA GLU A 80 4.72 -1.42 -6.86
C GLU A 80 4.85 -2.45 -8.00
N ASN A 81 3.86 -3.33 -8.13
CA ASN A 81 3.77 -4.35 -9.17
C ASN A 81 2.89 -3.93 -10.35
N ARG A 82 2.39 -2.69 -10.34
CA ARG A 82 1.59 -2.09 -11.41
C ARG A 82 2.38 -0.96 -12.05
N ALA A 83 2.46 -0.96 -13.37
CA ALA A 83 3.11 0.10 -14.11
C ALA A 83 2.26 0.58 -15.28
N VAL A 84 1.93 1.87 -15.25
CA VAL A 84 1.27 2.56 -16.36
C VAL A 84 2.33 3.26 -17.21
N ILE A 85 2.40 2.89 -18.48
CA ILE A 85 3.27 3.52 -19.46
C ILE A 85 2.48 4.63 -20.14
N SER A 86 2.93 5.86 -19.95
CA SER A 86 2.38 7.06 -20.56
C SER A 86 3.29 7.64 -21.64
N ALA A 87 2.72 8.49 -22.50
CA ALA A 87 3.50 9.21 -23.49
C ALA A 87 4.32 10.35 -22.82
N PRO A 88 5.65 10.34 -22.92
CA PRO A 88 6.48 11.42 -22.36
C PRO A 88 6.41 12.70 -23.20
N MET A 89 6.04 12.58 -24.48
CA MET A 89 5.93 13.67 -25.45
C MET A 89 4.75 13.40 -26.40
N PRO A 90 4.16 14.45 -27.00
CA PRO A 90 3.15 14.27 -28.04
C PRO A 90 3.72 13.51 -29.24
N GLY A 91 2.92 12.71 -29.94
CA GLY A 91 3.38 12.03 -31.14
C GLY A 91 2.40 11.02 -31.70
N PHE A 92 2.80 10.38 -32.80
CA PHE A 92 2.02 9.33 -33.45
C PHE A 92 2.57 7.95 -33.11
N ILE A 93 1.68 6.98 -32.88
CA ILE A 93 2.05 5.59 -32.65
C ILE A 93 2.47 4.94 -33.97
N LYS A 94 3.77 4.70 -34.14
CA LYS A 94 4.32 4.01 -35.32
C LYS A 94 4.25 2.49 -35.17
N HIS A 95 4.35 1.99 -33.95
CA HIS A 95 4.30 0.55 -33.69
C HIS A 95 3.83 0.26 -32.26
N ALA A 96 2.83 -0.61 -32.14
CA ALA A 96 2.32 -1.12 -30.87
C ALA A 96 1.92 -2.60 -31.07
N PRO A 97 2.86 -3.54 -30.92
CA PRO A 97 2.63 -4.95 -31.25
C PRO A 97 1.91 -5.74 -30.16
N LEU A 98 1.72 -5.15 -28.97
CA LEU A 98 1.25 -5.86 -27.79
C LEU A 98 -0.28 -5.82 -27.69
N ILE A 99 -0.84 -6.94 -27.24
CA ILE A 99 -2.26 -7.07 -26.89
C ILE A 99 -2.41 -7.44 -25.41
N VAL A 100 -3.64 -7.31 -24.89
CA VAL A 100 -3.97 -7.72 -23.52
C VAL A 100 -3.68 -9.22 -23.35
N GLY A 101 -2.99 -9.57 -22.26
CA GLY A 101 -2.55 -10.92 -21.94
C GLY A 101 -1.10 -11.23 -22.34
N ASP A 102 -0.47 -10.40 -23.18
CA ASP A 102 0.93 -10.63 -23.59
C ASP A 102 1.89 -10.47 -22.41
N LYS A 103 2.87 -11.36 -22.32
CA LYS A 103 3.95 -11.27 -21.33
C LYS A 103 5.07 -10.37 -21.83
N VAL A 104 5.53 -9.47 -20.96
CA VAL A 104 6.61 -8.53 -21.22
C VAL A 104 7.71 -8.64 -20.18
N ARG A 105 8.96 -8.44 -20.62
CA ARG A 105 10.13 -8.40 -19.74
C ARG A 105 10.50 -6.95 -19.42
N LYS A 106 11.11 -6.73 -18.26
CA LYS A 106 11.69 -5.44 -17.90
C LYS A 106 12.71 -5.00 -18.97
N GLY A 107 12.56 -3.77 -19.48
CA GLY A 107 13.39 -3.20 -20.54
C GLY A 107 12.97 -3.57 -21.96
N GLN A 108 11.95 -4.41 -22.15
CA GLN A 108 11.43 -4.73 -23.48
C GLN A 108 10.76 -3.50 -24.10
N ARG A 109 10.99 -3.27 -25.40
CA ARG A 109 10.29 -2.24 -26.17
C ARG A 109 8.82 -2.61 -26.31
N VAL A 110 7.94 -1.72 -25.87
CA VAL A 110 6.49 -1.92 -25.90
C VAL A 110 5.83 -1.10 -27.01
N ILE A 111 6.24 0.15 -27.18
CA ILE A 111 5.61 1.11 -28.11
C ILE A 111 6.71 1.93 -28.78
N VAL A 112 6.51 2.26 -30.05
CA VAL A 112 7.34 3.21 -30.80
C VAL A 112 6.50 4.43 -31.15
N LEU A 113 6.94 5.60 -30.70
CA LEU A 113 6.36 6.87 -31.07
C LEU A 113 7.23 7.58 -32.12
N GLU A 114 6.59 8.25 -33.05
CA GLU A 114 7.21 9.25 -33.92
C GLU A 114 6.80 10.64 -33.46
N ASN A 115 7.79 11.50 -33.25
CA ASN A 115 7.55 12.89 -32.85
C ASN A 115 8.55 13.82 -33.55
N PRO A 116 8.10 14.86 -34.29
CA PRO A 116 8.99 15.88 -34.84
C PRO A 116 9.76 16.68 -33.77
N ASP A 117 9.17 16.95 -32.60
CA ASP A 117 9.83 17.66 -31.51
C ASP A 117 11.00 16.85 -30.93
N PHE A 118 10.90 15.52 -30.96
CA PHE A 118 11.98 14.63 -30.57
C PHE A 118 13.17 14.70 -31.54
N VAL A 119 12.90 14.88 -32.83
CA VAL A 119 13.91 15.12 -33.86
C VAL A 119 14.56 16.49 -33.63
N ALA A 120 13.77 17.53 -33.38
CA ALA A 120 14.27 18.88 -33.12
C ALA A 120 15.16 18.94 -31.87
N LEU A 121 14.79 18.27 -30.78
CA LEU A 121 15.59 18.20 -29.56
C LEU A 121 16.97 17.56 -29.81
N GLN A 122 17.00 16.47 -30.60
CA GLN A 122 18.25 15.81 -30.99
C GLN A 122 19.11 16.70 -31.89
N GLN A 123 18.49 17.37 -32.86
CA GLN A 123 19.17 18.33 -33.72
C GLN A 123 19.83 19.45 -32.90
N GLU A 124 19.08 20.05 -31.96
CA GLU A 124 19.60 21.15 -31.13
C GLU A 124 20.79 20.70 -30.26
N PHE A 125 20.75 19.47 -29.76
CA PHE A 125 21.88 18.88 -29.03
C PHE A 125 23.11 18.68 -29.91
N LEU A 126 22.93 18.12 -31.11
CA LEU A 126 24.02 17.88 -32.06
C LEU A 126 24.65 19.19 -32.53
N GLU A 127 23.86 20.23 -32.79
CA GLU A 127 24.35 21.57 -33.14
C GLU A 127 25.15 22.19 -31.99
N ALA A 128 24.63 22.15 -30.76
CA ALA A 128 25.33 22.68 -29.59
C ALA A 128 26.64 21.92 -29.33
N ALA A 129 26.64 20.59 -29.50
CA ALA A 129 27.82 19.76 -29.36
C ALA A 129 28.87 20.08 -30.44
N ALA A 130 28.46 20.24 -31.70
CA ALA A 130 29.35 20.62 -32.80
C ALA A 130 30.00 22.00 -32.58
N GLN A 131 29.26 22.93 -31.97
CA GLN A 131 29.76 24.28 -31.67
C GLN A 131 30.73 24.32 -30.47
N GLN A 132 30.70 23.31 -29.61
CA GLN A 132 31.43 23.30 -28.34
C GLN A 132 32.94 23.37 -28.52
N ASP A 133 33.49 22.63 -29.48
CA ASP A 133 34.94 22.57 -29.70
C ASP A 133 35.49 23.92 -30.18
N TYR A 134 34.76 24.58 -31.09
CA TYR A 134 35.11 25.93 -31.53
C TYR A 134 35.09 26.93 -30.37
N LEU A 135 34.01 26.96 -29.58
CA LEU A 135 33.87 27.90 -28.48
C LEU A 135 34.91 27.66 -27.37
N ARG A 136 35.24 26.38 -27.10
CA ARG A 136 36.30 26.02 -26.16
C ARG A 136 37.66 26.51 -26.65
N ALA A 137 38.00 26.26 -27.91
CA ALA A 137 39.26 26.71 -28.49
C ALA A 137 39.37 28.23 -28.49
N GLU A 138 38.29 28.95 -28.81
CA GLU A 138 38.26 30.41 -28.80
C GLU A 138 38.41 30.98 -27.39
N TYR A 139 37.74 30.39 -26.40
CA TYR A 139 37.88 30.77 -25.00
C TYR A 139 39.32 30.60 -24.50
N GLU A 140 39.95 29.44 -24.73
CA GLU A 140 41.33 29.19 -24.31
C GLU A 140 42.33 30.10 -25.04
N ARG A 141 42.07 30.41 -26.32
CA ARG A 141 42.86 31.39 -27.09
C ARG A 141 42.76 32.79 -26.48
N GLN A 142 41.55 33.29 -26.22
CA GLN A 142 41.35 34.63 -25.62
C GLN A 142 41.90 34.71 -24.18
N LYS A 143 41.81 33.61 -23.42
CA LYS A 143 42.39 33.50 -22.07
C LYS A 143 43.91 33.63 -22.09
N THR A 144 44.57 32.96 -23.02
CA THR A 144 46.04 33.04 -23.20
C THR A 144 46.46 34.47 -23.62
N LEU A 145 45.80 35.04 -24.63
CA LEU A 145 46.07 36.40 -25.08
C LEU A 145 45.79 37.47 -24.01
N PHE A 146 44.84 37.22 -23.11
CA PHE A 146 44.55 38.13 -22.00
C PHE A 146 45.62 38.06 -20.92
N ALA A 147 46.14 36.86 -20.62
CA ALA A 147 47.27 36.67 -19.71
C ALA A 147 48.56 37.37 -20.24
N GLU A 148 48.75 37.37 -21.55
CA GLU A 148 49.84 38.09 -22.24
C GLU A 148 49.56 39.59 -22.45
N GLN A 149 48.44 40.12 -21.95
CA GLN A 149 48.01 41.53 -22.10
C GLN A 149 47.80 41.98 -23.56
N VAL A 150 47.57 41.06 -24.49
CA VAL A 150 47.38 41.32 -25.92
C VAL A 150 45.92 41.64 -26.28
N THR A 151 44.95 41.03 -25.59
CA THR A 151 43.50 41.25 -25.85
C THR A 151 42.83 42.08 -24.75
N SER A 152 41.67 42.65 -25.08
CA SER A 152 40.88 43.42 -24.11
C SER A 152 40.11 42.50 -23.15
N ARG A 153 39.92 42.95 -21.89
CA ARG A 153 39.07 42.25 -20.91
C ARG A 153 37.66 41.97 -21.44
N LYS A 154 37.11 42.88 -22.25
CA LYS A 154 35.79 42.74 -22.88
C LYS A 154 35.73 41.51 -23.80
N ASN A 155 36.76 41.30 -24.62
CA ASN A 155 36.80 40.17 -25.55
C ASN A 155 36.93 38.83 -24.82
N TYR A 156 37.80 38.78 -23.81
CA TYR A 156 37.92 37.61 -22.93
C TYR A 156 36.58 37.27 -22.24
N MET A 157 35.94 38.25 -21.59
CA MET A 157 34.64 38.04 -20.92
C MET A 157 33.54 37.62 -21.89
N LYS A 158 33.57 38.10 -23.15
CA LYS A 158 32.64 37.70 -24.19
C LYS A 158 32.84 36.22 -24.55
N ALA A 159 34.06 35.80 -24.85
CA ALA A 159 34.38 34.41 -25.20
C ALA A 159 34.07 33.45 -24.04
N GLU A 160 34.39 33.84 -22.80
CA GLU A 160 34.03 33.07 -21.60
C GLU A 160 32.50 32.93 -21.47
N SER A 161 31.76 34.03 -21.66
CA SER A 161 30.30 33.99 -21.58
C SER A 161 29.68 33.10 -22.66
N GLU A 162 30.18 33.16 -23.89
CA GLU A 162 29.68 32.34 -25.01
C GLU A 162 29.96 30.85 -24.79
N TYR A 163 31.18 30.51 -24.37
CA TYR A 163 31.54 29.14 -23.99
C TYR A 163 30.66 28.60 -22.87
N ARG A 164 30.51 29.34 -21.76
CA ARG A 164 29.70 28.92 -20.61
C ARG A 164 28.20 28.80 -20.95
N LYS A 165 27.69 29.67 -21.84
CA LYS A 165 26.31 29.57 -22.33
C LYS A 165 26.08 28.28 -23.10
N ASN A 166 26.99 27.93 -24.02
CA ASN A 166 26.86 26.70 -24.80
C ASN A 166 27.02 25.44 -23.93
N ASP A 167 27.94 25.47 -22.96
CA ASP A 167 28.14 24.37 -22.02
C ASP A 167 26.89 24.12 -21.14
N ALA A 168 26.25 25.18 -20.66
CA ALA A 168 24.97 25.10 -19.96
C ALA A 168 23.84 24.59 -20.86
N LYS A 169 23.82 25.01 -22.14
CA LYS A 169 22.86 24.53 -23.14
C LYS A 169 23.00 23.02 -23.37
N ILE A 170 24.23 22.54 -23.59
CA ILE A 170 24.52 21.10 -23.73
C ILE A 170 24.06 20.34 -22.49
N SER A 171 24.39 20.82 -21.30
CA SER A 171 23.99 20.16 -20.04
C SER A 171 22.47 20.05 -19.89
N SER A 172 21.74 21.11 -20.24
CA SER A 172 20.27 21.11 -20.26
C SER A 172 19.71 20.10 -21.26
N LEU A 173 20.24 20.08 -22.49
CA LEU A 173 19.79 19.17 -23.54
C LEU A 173 20.10 17.70 -23.20
N LYS A 174 21.28 17.42 -22.61
CA LYS A 174 21.62 16.09 -22.10
C LYS A 174 20.63 15.63 -21.02
N ALA A 175 20.25 16.51 -20.11
CA ALA A 175 19.26 16.17 -19.08
C ALA A 175 17.89 15.87 -19.69
N GLN A 176 17.42 16.69 -20.65
CA GLN A 176 16.15 16.46 -21.35
C GLN A 176 16.14 15.13 -22.13
N LEU A 177 17.22 14.84 -22.88
CA LEU A 177 17.38 13.58 -23.60
C LEU A 177 17.50 12.38 -22.63
N GLY A 178 18.15 12.56 -21.49
CA GLY A 178 18.27 11.56 -20.43
C GLY A 178 16.92 11.18 -19.81
N LEU A 179 16.00 12.13 -19.62
CA LEU A 179 14.62 11.85 -19.19
C LEU A 179 13.87 10.95 -20.18
N LEU A 180 14.20 11.04 -21.47
CA LEU A 180 13.67 10.19 -22.54
C LEU A 180 14.46 8.89 -22.72
N ARG A 181 15.44 8.62 -21.85
CA ARG A 181 16.37 7.47 -21.91
C ARG A 181 17.15 7.40 -23.23
N VAL A 182 17.49 8.55 -23.79
CA VAL A 182 18.37 8.64 -24.96
C VAL A 182 19.81 8.69 -24.50
N ASP A 183 20.62 7.80 -25.06
CA ASP A 183 22.07 7.83 -24.92
C ASP A 183 22.65 8.90 -25.86
N THR A 184 23.20 9.96 -25.26
CA THR A 184 23.75 11.11 -26.00
C THR A 184 25.04 10.77 -26.72
N ASP A 185 25.83 9.81 -26.24
CA ASP A 185 27.08 9.41 -26.88
C ASP A 185 26.78 8.60 -28.13
N ARG A 186 25.76 7.73 -28.04
CA ARG A 186 25.21 7.02 -29.19
C ARG A 186 24.61 7.99 -30.23
N LEU A 187 23.91 9.03 -29.77
CA LEU A 187 23.35 10.07 -30.65
C LEU A 187 24.44 10.81 -31.43
N LEU A 188 25.57 11.12 -30.81
CA LEU A 188 26.71 11.75 -31.48
C LEU A 188 27.32 10.85 -32.56
N ALA A 189 27.37 9.54 -32.32
CA ALA A 189 27.98 8.58 -33.24
C ALA A 189 27.07 8.18 -34.42
N GLU A 190 25.77 7.99 -34.17
CA GLU A 190 24.83 7.40 -35.13
C GLU A 190 23.85 8.42 -35.74
N GLY A 191 23.77 9.64 -35.19
CA GLY A 191 22.88 10.70 -35.66
C GLY A 191 21.42 10.56 -35.21
N ILE A 192 20.57 11.43 -35.76
CA ILE A 192 19.19 11.64 -35.31
C ILE A 192 18.31 10.42 -35.61
N ARG A 193 17.46 10.06 -34.64
CA ARG A 193 16.47 8.99 -34.75
C ARG A 193 15.06 9.57 -34.61
N PRO A 194 14.15 9.35 -35.57
CA PRO A 194 12.78 9.87 -35.50
C PRO A 194 11.88 9.10 -34.52
N ASN A 195 12.32 7.90 -34.12
CA ASN A 195 11.54 6.97 -33.32
C ASN A 195 11.95 7.04 -31.84
N LEU A 196 11.01 7.36 -30.96
CA LEU A 196 11.13 7.23 -29.52
C LEU A 196 10.61 5.86 -29.07
N ASN A 197 11.47 5.07 -28.44
CA ASN A 197 11.11 3.75 -27.93
C ASN A 197 10.64 3.85 -26.47
N LEU A 198 9.40 3.47 -26.20
CA LEU A 198 8.94 3.23 -24.83
C LEU A 198 9.26 1.80 -24.42
N ILE A 199 9.75 1.66 -23.19
CA ILE A 199 10.18 0.38 -22.62
C ILE A 199 9.36 0.03 -21.37
N ALA A 200 9.19 -1.26 -21.13
CA ALA A 200 8.55 -1.78 -19.93
C ALA A 200 9.42 -1.53 -18.68
N PRO A 201 8.91 -0.82 -17.65
CA PRO A 201 9.66 -0.58 -16.41
C PRO A 201 9.71 -1.80 -15.49
N ILE A 202 8.72 -2.69 -15.58
CA ILE A 202 8.61 -3.95 -14.84
C ILE A 202 8.40 -5.12 -15.80
N ALA A 203 8.65 -6.34 -15.33
CA ALA A 203 8.20 -7.55 -16.01
C ALA A 203 6.77 -7.88 -15.57
N GLY A 204 5.96 -8.47 -16.43
CA GLY A 204 4.57 -8.79 -16.12
C GLY A 204 3.75 -9.13 -17.35
N SER A 205 2.43 -9.01 -17.22
CA SER A 205 1.48 -9.19 -18.32
C SER A 205 0.78 -7.86 -18.63
N VAL A 206 0.50 -7.63 -19.91
CA VAL A 206 -0.24 -6.45 -20.37
C VAL A 206 -1.71 -6.61 -20.00
N THR A 207 -2.28 -5.67 -19.26
CA THR A 207 -3.69 -5.73 -18.82
C THR A 207 -4.61 -4.78 -19.56
N ASP A 208 -4.06 -3.65 -20.01
CA ASP A 208 -4.83 -2.65 -20.74
C ASP A 208 -3.96 -2.02 -21.85
N VAL A 209 -4.56 -1.81 -23.02
CA VAL A 209 -3.92 -1.21 -24.19
C VAL A 209 -4.87 -0.15 -24.75
N LYS A 210 -4.51 1.12 -24.60
CA LYS A 210 -5.32 2.28 -25.00
C LYS A 210 -4.81 2.94 -26.28
N VAL A 211 -4.01 2.23 -27.06
CA VAL A 211 -3.35 2.77 -28.25
C VAL A 211 -3.61 1.90 -29.47
N SER A 212 -3.66 2.56 -30.63
CA SER A 212 -3.75 1.92 -31.94
C SER A 212 -2.69 2.50 -32.87
N LEU A 213 -2.29 1.72 -33.87
CA LEU A 213 -1.36 2.17 -34.91
C LEU A 213 -1.88 3.45 -35.59
N GLY A 214 -1.02 4.46 -35.75
CA GLY A 214 -1.34 5.75 -36.36
C GLY A 214 -2.08 6.73 -35.44
N MET A 215 -2.42 6.34 -34.20
CA MET A 215 -3.11 7.22 -33.26
C MET A 215 -2.20 8.36 -32.79
N TYR A 216 -2.72 9.58 -32.79
CA TYR A 216 -2.06 10.72 -32.14
C TYR A 216 -2.26 10.65 -30.62
N THR A 217 -1.20 10.90 -29.88
CA THR A 217 -1.16 10.76 -28.43
C THR A 217 -0.62 12.05 -27.80
N PRO A 218 -1.41 12.82 -27.03
CA PRO A 218 -0.91 13.90 -26.18
C PRO A 218 0.05 13.45 -25.08
N PRO A 219 0.88 14.37 -24.52
CA PRO A 219 1.73 14.06 -23.38
C PRO A 219 0.91 13.62 -22.17
N ASN A 220 1.48 12.75 -21.35
CA ASN A 220 0.90 12.17 -20.13
C ASN A 220 -0.33 11.27 -20.33
N GLN A 221 -0.76 11.01 -21.57
CA GLN A 221 -1.81 10.01 -21.82
C GLN A 221 -1.29 8.61 -21.51
N ALA A 222 -2.07 7.84 -20.74
CA ALA A 222 -1.81 6.43 -20.48
C ALA A 222 -2.00 5.61 -21.77
N LEU A 223 -0.99 4.81 -22.11
CA LEU A 223 -0.94 4.04 -23.36
C LEU A 223 -1.14 2.55 -23.13
N LEU A 224 -0.46 2.05 -22.10
CA LEU A 224 -0.40 0.62 -21.81
C LEU A 224 -0.21 0.42 -20.31
N GLU A 225 -0.82 -0.62 -19.78
CA GLU A 225 -0.67 -1.04 -18.40
C GLU A 225 -0.06 -2.43 -18.31
N ILE A 226 0.93 -2.57 -17.42
CA ILE A 226 1.60 -3.83 -17.10
C ILE A 226 1.37 -4.14 -15.64
N ILE A 227 1.00 -5.39 -15.37
CA ILE A 227 0.84 -5.91 -14.01
C ILE A 227 1.72 -7.14 -13.82
N ASN A 228 2.50 -7.16 -12.73
CA ASN A 228 3.16 -8.36 -12.24
C ASN A 228 2.25 -9.10 -11.25
N THR A 229 1.83 -10.32 -11.60
CA THR A 229 0.98 -11.17 -10.78
C THR A 229 1.76 -12.15 -9.89
N GLU A 230 3.09 -12.02 -9.77
CA GLU A 230 3.89 -12.90 -8.90
C GLU A 230 3.54 -12.75 -7.41
N HIS A 231 3.13 -11.55 -6.99
CA HIS A 231 2.71 -11.25 -5.63
C HIS A 231 1.30 -10.63 -5.66
N LEU A 232 0.28 -11.48 -5.62
CA LEU A 232 -1.11 -11.08 -5.51
C LEU A 232 -1.48 -10.83 -4.05
N HIS A 233 -2.22 -9.75 -3.79
CA HIS A 233 -2.74 -9.40 -2.49
C HIS A 233 -4.26 -9.56 -2.49
N LEU A 234 -4.81 -9.91 -1.33
CA LEU A 234 -6.25 -9.93 -1.09
C LEU A 234 -6.62 -8.69 -0.29
N GLU A 235 -7.34 -7.77 -0.93
CA GLU A 235 -7.84 -6.56 -0.25
C GLU A 235 -9.22 -6.85 0.34
N LEU A 236 -9.32 -6.88 1.68
CA LEU A 236 -10.53 -7.21 2.42
C LEU A 236 -11.19 -5.95 3.01
N GLY A 237 -12.48 -5.76 2.73
CA GLY A 237 -13.27 -4.67 3.29
C GLY A 237 -13.82 -5.01 4.68
N ILE A 238 -13.11 -4.60 5.73
CA ILE A 238 -13.48 -4.88 7.13
C ILE A 238 -14.24 -3.69 7.73
N PHE A 239 -15.31 -3.97 8.48
CA PHE A 239 -16.02 -2.95 9.26
C PHE A 239 -15.20 -2.49 10.48
N GLU A 240 -15.32 -1.21 10.83
CA GLU A 240 -14.54 -0.59 11.91
C GLU A 240 -14.65 -1.35 13.26
N GLY A 241 -15.84 -1.88 13.59
CA GLY A 241 -16.05 -2.66 14.81
C GLY A 241 -15.27 -3.97 14.87
N ASP A 242 -15.03 -4.60 13.71
CA ASP A 242 -14.26 -5.85 13.62
C ASP A 242 -12.77 -5.61 13.37
N ALA A 243 -12.40 -4.44 12.84
CA ALA A 243 -10.99 -4.07 12.61
C ALA A 243 -10.14 -4.13 13.89
N ILE A 244 -10.73 -3.83 15.06
CA ILE A 244 -10.05 -3.89 16.36
C ILE A 244 -9.64 -5.33 16.72
N LYS A 245 -10.34 -6.34 16.19
CA LYS A 245 -10.09 -7.77 16.47
C LYS A 245 -9.00 -8.37 15.57
N ILE A 246 -8.63 -7.67 14.49
CA ILE A 246 -7.71 -8.16 13.46
C ILE A 246 -6.26 -7.83 13.81
N LYS A 247 -5.37 -8.79 13.58
CA LYS A 247 -3.93 -8.68 13.84
C LYS A 247 -3.14 -9.19 12.64
N ILE A 248 -1.99 -8.57 12.41
CA ILE A 248 -1.02 -8.99 11.39
C ILE A 248 -0.58 -10.44 11.67
N GLY A 249 -0.51 -11.26 10.63
CA GLY A 249 -0.15 -12.69 10.70
C GLY A 249 -1.30 -13.62 11.09
N GLN A 250 -2.53 -13.12 11.23
CA GLN A 250 -3.68 -14.01 11.40
C GLN A 250 -3.95 -14.82 10.12
N PRO A 251 -4.28 -16.11 10.24
CA PRO A 251 -4.64 -16.92 9.08
C PRO A 251 -5.98 -16.45 8.51
N ILE A 252 -6.04 -16.39 7.20
CA ILE A 252 -7.24 -16.09 6.42
C ILE A 252 -7.55 -17.32 5.58
N HIS A 253 -8.81 -17.73 5.59
CA HIS A 253 -9.33 -18.72 4.66
C HIS A 253 -10.30 -18.00 3.73
N PHE A 254 -10.04 -18.08 2.42
CA PHE A 254 -10.92 -17.47 1.43
C PHE A 254 -11.26 -18.45 0.32
N TYR A 255 -12.37 -18.22 -0.35
CA TYR A 255 -12.78 -18.97 -1.54
C TYR A 255 -13.14 -17.99 -2.64
N LEU A 256 -12.96 -18.41 -3.88
CA LEU A 256 -13.40 -17.64 -5.04
C LEU A 256 -14.88 -17.96 -5.30
N PRO A 257 -15.73 -16.96 -5.60
CA PRO A 257 -17.13 -17.22 -5.95
C PRO A 257 -17.30 -18.19 -7.13
N GLU A 258 -16.32 -18.19 -8.05
CA GLU A 258 -16.27 -19.08 -9.21
C GLU A 258 -15.96 -20.54 -8.84
N ASN A 259 -15.34 -20.79 -7.68
CA ASN A 259 -15.03 -22.13 -7.19
C ASN A 259 -15.17 -22.24 -5.66
N PRO A 260 -16.40 -22.34 -5.13
CA PRO A 260 -16.66 -22.36 -3.68
C PRO A 260 -16.10 -23.60 -2.95
N GLY A 261 -15.77 -24.67 -3.68
CA GLY A 261 -15.21 -25.89 -3.11
C GLY A 261 -13.71 -25.81 -2.84
N GLN A 262 -13.02 -24.78 -3.34
CA GLN A 262 -11.60 -24.59 -3.15
C GLN A 262 -11.34 -23.47 -2.15
N VAL A 263 -10.83 -23.85 -0.97
CA VAL A 263 -10.39 -22.93 0.06
C VAL A 263 -8.91 -22.66 -0.12
N PHE A 264 -8.54 -21.38 -0.10
CA PHE A 264 -7.18 -20.90 -0.14
C PHE A 264 -6.79 -20.35 1.22
N ASP A 265 -5.55 -20.60 1.60
CA ASP A 265 -4.96 -20.07 2.83
C ASP A 265 -4.16 -18.81 2.51
N GLY A 266 -4.25 -17.82 3.40
CA GLY A 266 -3.47 -16.60 3.37
C GLY A 266 -3.18 -16.09 4.78
N GLU A 267 -2.41 -15.03 4.88
CA GLU A 267 -2.11 -14.36 6.15
C GLU A 267 -2.38 -12.87 6.03
N VAL A 268 -2.87 -12.26 7.11
CA VAL A 268 -3.03 -10.80 7.19
C VAL A 268 -1.66 -10.13 7.08
N TYR A 269 -1.40 -9.46 5.97
CA TYR A 269 -0.20 -8.67 5.72
C TYR A 269 -0.47 -7.18 5.92
N LYS A 270 0.58 -6.38 6.15
CA LYS A 270 0.50 -4.94 6.41
C LYS A 270 0.73 -4.10 5.16
#